data_AF-A4XXI5-F1
#
_entry.id   AF-A4XXI5-F1
#
_cell.length_a   1.000
_cell.length_b   1.000
_cell.length_c   1.000
_cell.angle_alpha   90.00
_cell.angle_beta   90.00
_cell.angle_gamma   90.00
#
_symmetry.space_group_name_H-M   'P 1'
#
loop_
_entity.id
_entity.type
_entity.pdbx_description
1 polymer ?
#
loop_
_entity_poly.entity_id
_entity_poly.type
_entity_poly.pdbx_seq_one_letter_code
_entity_poly.pdbx_strand_id
1 'polypeptide(L)'
;MQRRAFIGLGAAAASLAAAGAFGGWTLFGPSGQPLLLSARDDGEGRHYAVGYRLSGERAFATPVNERCHDVVPHPSLPLALFVGRRPSTESYLIDTRDGRLLQTLRSAADRHFNGHAVFHHGGAWLYATENDTREPGRGVLGVYRLDGQQLTRDGEHATHGVGPHQLLWMPDGETLVVANGGIRTEAESRVEMNLDAMEASLVLMRRDGSLISQERLAEQRNSIRHLAVARDGTVVSGQQYMGELLDQVPLLAIKRPGQPYQPFPLGEAQRAAMNQYTASVAIHDELRLLALTAPRGNRFFIWDLDSAQVRLDVPLPDCAGVGAVADGFVVTSGQGRCRLYDCRAQRIVAKALELPAGLWDNHLRLA
;
A
#
# COMPACT_ATOMS: atom_id res chain seq x y z
N MET A 1 75.75 10.27 0.45
CA MET A 1 74.96 11.45 0.89
C MET A 1 73.71 11.47 0.01
N GLN A 2 72.62 10.81 0.39
CA GLN A 2 71.53 11.32 1.24
C GLN A 2 70.78 12.55 0.70
N ARG A 3 69.43 12.41 0.68
CA ARG A 3 68.32 13.40 0.61
C ARG A 3 67.75 13.64 -0.80
N ARG A 4 66.45 13.50 -1.11
CA ARG A 4 65.16 13.25 -0.41
C ARG A 4 64.18 12.76 -1.50
N ALA A 5 63.49 11.61 -1.40
CA ALA A 5 62.20 11.33 -0.74
C ALA A 5 60.97 11.99 -1.39
N PHE A 6 59.77 11.40 -1.51
CA PHE A 6 59.21 10.03 -1.67
C PHE A 6 57.66 10.22 -1.74
N ILE A 7 56.93 9.20 -2.22
CA ILE A 7 55.47 8.92 -2.06
C ILE A 7 54.53 9.46 -3.15
N GLY A 8 53.88 8.49 -3.83
CA GLY A 8 52.66 8.73 -4.62
C GLY A 8 52.26 7.61 -5.59
N LEU A 9 52.53 6.33 -5.31
CA LEU A 9 52.01 5.19 -6.09
C LEU A 9 51.25 4.26 -5.14
N GLY A 10 49.93 4.34 -5.19
CA GLY A 10 49.00 3.50 -4.44
C GLY A 10 47.83 3.12 -5.35
N ALA A 11 47.59 1.82 -5.44
CA ALA A 11 46.62 1.17 -6.31
C ALA A 11 45.16 1.59 -6.05
N ALA A 12 44.34 1.57 -7.10
CA ALA A 12 42.92 1.22 -7.01
C ALA A 12 42.40 0.84 -8.42
N ALA A 13 42.54 -0.44 -8.76
CA ALA A 13 41.62 -1.11 -9.66
C ALA A 13 40.46 -1.63 -8.81
N ALA A 14 39.25 -1.12 -9.01
CA ALA A 14 37.97 -1.81 -8.78
C ALA A 14 36.78 -0.84 -8.88
N SER A 15 35.67 -1.37 -9.39
CA SER A 15 34.28 -0.92 -9.17
C SER A 15 33.81 0.42 -9.76
N LEU A 16 33.39 0.38 -11.03
CA LEU A 16 32.22 1.14 -11.49
C LEU A 16 31.10 0.14 -11.82
N ALA A 17 30.42 -0.31 -10.77
CA ALA A 17 29.13 -1.01 -10.86
C ALA A 17 28.36 -0.72 -9.57
N ALA A 18 27.56 0.36 -9.58
CA ALA A 18 26.44 0.58 -8.66
C ALA A 18 25.65 1.83 -9.08
N ALA A 19 25.12 1.84 -10.31
CA ALA A 19 23.92 2.64 -10.60
C ALA A 19 22.72 1.78 -10.18
N GLY A 20 22.46 1.72 -8.88
CA GLY A 20 21.38 0.97 -8.27
C GLY A 20 20.04 1.59 -8.62
N ALA A 21 19.24 0.83 -9.36
CA ALA A 21 17.88 1.14 -9.74
C ALA A 21 16.97 1.24 -8.49
N PHE A 22 16.56 2.46 -8.16
CA PHE A 22 15.38 2.73 -7.34
C PHE A 22 14.49 3.70 -8.11
N GLY A 23 13.70 3.13 -9.01
CA GLY A 23 12.61 3.78 -9.72
C GLY A 23 11.61 2.68 -10.05
N GLY A 24 10.33 2.87 -9.73
CA GLY A 24 9.28 1.86 -9.90
C GLY A 24 9.36 1.20 -11.27
N TRP A 25 9.58 -0.11 -11.28
CA TRP A 25 9.61 -0.87 -12.52
C TRP A 25 8.18 -1.18 -12.93
N THR A 26 7.72 -0.45 -13.94
CA THR A 26 6.59 -0.84 -14.77
C THR A 26 7.04 -2.02 -15.65
N LEU A 27 6.53 -3.20 -15.36
CA LEU A 27 6.49 -4.37 -16.24
C LEU A 27 5.71 -4.02 -17.52
N PHE A 28 6.43 -3.53 -18.52
CA PHE A 28 5.88 -3.40 -19.86
C PHE A 28 5.57 -4.80 -20.44
N GLY A 29 4.28 -5.14 -20.53
CA GLY A 29 3.81 -6.22 -21.40
C GLY A 29 4.06 -5.92 -22.89
N PRO A 30 3.71 -6.83 -23.83
CA PRO A 30 4.04 -6.77 -25.27
C PRO A 30 3.57 -5.52 -26.05
N SER A 31 2.94 -4.58 -25.37
CA SER A 31 2.28 -3.37 -25.89
C SER A 31 2.87 -2.07 -25.33
N GLY A 32 3.87 -2.15 -24.44
CA GLY A 32 4.61 -0.97 -23.97
C GLY A 32 3.84 0.01 -23.08
N GLN A 33 2.61 -0.30 -22.65
CA GLN A 33 1.84 0.51 -21.71
C GLN A 33 1.65 -0.25 -20.38
N PRO A 34 1.80 0.42 -19.22
CA PRO A 34 1.57 -0.19 -17.92
C PRO A 34 0.09 -0.60 -17.77
N LEU A 35 -0.13 -1.75 -17.13
CA LEU A 35 -1.46 -2.21 -16.75
C LEU A 35 -1.85 -1.62 -15.40
N LEU A 36 -3.05 -1.05 -15.32
CA LEU A 36 -3.75 -0.82 -14.08
C LEU A 36 -4.38 -2.13 -13.62
N LEU A 37 -3.85 -2.69 -12.54
CA LEU A 37 -4.38 -3.85 -11.85
C LEU A 37 -5.25 -3.39 -10.68
N SER A 38 -6.41 -4.01 -10.52
CA SER A 38 -7.31 -3.76 -9.37
C SER A 38 -8.34 -4.88 -9.24
N ALA A 39 -9.11 -4.87 -8.16
CA ALA A 39 -10.27 -5.72 -7.98
C ALA A 39 -11.56 -4.93 -8.28
N ARG A 40 -12.59 -5.61 -8.75
CA ARG A 40 -13.91 -5.01 -8.96
C ARG A 40 -15.03 -6.02 -8.88
N ASP A 41 -16.19 -5.51 -8.50
CA ASP A 41 -17.44 -6.24 -8.54
C ASP A 41 -18.22 -5.86 -9.81
N ASP A 42 -19.21 -6.65 -10.18
CA ASP A 42 -20.21 -6.27 -11.17
C ASP A 42 -21.58 -6.01 -10.54
N GLY A 43 -22.56 -5.59 -11.36
CA GLY A 43 -23.91 -5.29 -10.90
C GLY A 43 -24.69 -6.51 -10.39
N GLU A 44 -24.20 -7.73 -10.62
CA GLU A 44 -24.76 -8.99 -10.10
C GLU A 44 -24.06 -9.44 -8.81
N GLY A 45 -23.05 -8.69 -8.33
CA GLY A 45 -22.27 -9.02 -7.14
C GLY A 45 -21.16 -10.05 -7.38
N ARG A 46 -20.81 -10.37 -8.63
CA ARG A 46 -19.68 -11.24 -8.95
C ARG A 46 -18.36 -10.49 -8.80
N HIS A 47 -17.32 -11.19 -8.34
CA HIS A 47 -16.01 -10.63 -8.06
C HIS A 47 -15.02 -10.89 -9.19
N TYR A 48 -14.19 -9.90 -9.51
CA TYR A 48 -13.19 -9.98 -10.56
C TYR A 48 -11.84 -9.41 -10.14
N ALA A 49 -10.78 -10.11 -10.52
CA ALA A 49 -9.43 -9.58 -10.61
C ALA A 49 -9.20 -9.06 -12.04
N VAL A 50 -8.80 -7.80 -12.20
CA VAL A 50 -8.79 -7.16 -13.51
C VAL A 50 -7.50 -6.42 -13.84
N GLY A 51 -7.22 -6.36 -15.14
CA GLY A 51 -6.17 -5.54 -15.74
C GLY A 51 -6.72 -4.66 -16.84
N TYR A 52 -6.48 -3.36 -16.75
CA TYR A 52 -6.89 -2.37 -17.74
C TYR A 52 -5.70 -1.53 -18.18
N ARG A 53 -5.71 -1.05 -19.41
CA ARG A 53 -4.85 0.06 -19.82
C ARG A 53 -5.46 1.37 -19.37
N LEU A 54 -4.63 2.41 -19.24
CA LEU A 54 -5.11 3.77 -18.96
C LEU A 54 -5.99 4.34 -20.09
N SER A 55 -5.96 3.74 -21.29
CA SER A 55 -6.89 4.04 -22.39
C SER A 55 -8.31 3.52 -22.16
N GLY A 56 -8.54 2.69 -21.14
CA GLY A 56 -9.82 2.02 -20.92
C GLY A 56 -9.92 0.61 -21.50
N GLU A 57 -8.97 0.21 -22.33
CA GLU A 57 -8.92 -1.14 -22.90
C GLU A 57 -8.75 -2.18 -21.79
N ARG A 58 -9.67 -3.15 -21.74
CA ARG A 58 -9.60 -4.27 -20.81
C ARG A 58 -8.60 -5.30 -21.34
N ALA A 59 -7.50 -5.51 -20.61
CA ALA A 59 -6.56 -6.59 -20.90
C ALA A 59 -7.13 -7.94 -20.44
N PHE A 60 -7.64 -8.01 -19.21
CA PHE A 60 -8.32 -9.21 -18.69
C PHE A 60 -9.34 -8.86 -17.59
N ALA A 61 -10.28 -9.78 -17.36
CA ALA A 61 -11.14 -9.79 -16.18
C ALA A 61 -11.42 -11.23 -15.77
N THR A 62 -10.77 -11.66 -14.69
CA THR A 62 -10.75 -13.04 -14.23
C THR A 62 -11.75 -13.19 -13.08
N PRO A 63 -12.78 -14.04 -13.21
CA PRO A 63 -13.72 -14.27 -12.13
C PRO A 63 -13.02 -14.93 -10.94
N VAL A 64 -13.34 -14.47 -9.74
CA VAL A 64 -12.83 -15.01 -8.47
C VAL A 64 -13.98 -15.26 -7.51
N ASN A 65 -13.80 -16.19 -6.56
CA ASN A 65 -14.88 -16.60 -5.66
C ASN A 65 -15.16 -15.55 -4.58
N GLU A 66 -14.11 -14.88 -4.09
CA GLU A 66 -14.18 -13.93 -3.00
C GLU A 66 -13.69 -12.55 -3.44
N ARG A 67 -14.29 -11.50 -2.87
CA ARG A 67 -13.88 -10.12 -3.12
C ARG A 67 -12.42 -9.91 -2.73
N CYS A 68 -11.62 -9.37 -3.65
CA CYS A 68 -10.24 -8.98 -3.38
C CYS A 68 -10.16 -7.54 -2.84
N HIS A 69 -9.03 -7.19 -2.24
CA HIS A 69 -8.76 -5.89 -1.65
C HIS A 69 -7.57 -5.18 -2.32
N ASP A 70 -6.35 -5.64 -2.05
CA ASP A 70 -5.13 -5.15 -2.68
C ASP A 70 -4.69 -6.07 -3.82
N VAL A 71 -3.80 -5.57 -4.67
CA VAL A 71 -3.12 -6.34 -5.70
C VAL A 71 -1.63 -6.09 -5.58
N VAL A 72 -0.84 -7.15 -5.77
CA VAL A 72 0.61 -7.14 -5.52
C VAL A 72 1.31 -7.76 -6.73
N PRO A 73 1.79 -6.93 -7.68
CA PRO A 73 2.56 -7.43 -8.81
C PRO A 73 3.91 -7.97 -8.33
N HIS A 74 4.37 -9.04 -8.97
CA HIS A 74 5.72 -9.56 -8.80
C HIS A 74 6.73 -8.55 -9.39
N PRO A 75 7.92 -8.35 -8.80
CA PRO A 75 8.87 -7.31 -9.25
C PRO A 75 9.42 -7.50 -10.67
N SER A 76 9.43 -8.73 -11.20
CA SER A 76 10.08 -9.04 -12.49
C SER A 76 9.35 -10.05 -13.39
N LEU A 77 8.28 -10.68 -12.90
CA LEU A 77 7.56 -11.74 -13.61
C LEU A 77 6.16 -11.23 -13.91
N PRO A 78 5.49 -11.71 -14.97
CA PRO A 78 4.12 -11.31 -15.30
C PRO A 78 3.10 -11.98 -14.36
N LEU A 79 3.27 -11.77 -13.06
CA LEU A 79 2.48 -12.35 -12.00
C LEU A 79 1.95 -11.25 -11.09
N ALA A 80 0.73 -11.41 -10.59
CA ALA A 80 0.21 -10.58 -9.52
C ALA A 80 -0.64 -11.41 -8.56
N LEU A 81 -0.47 -11.19 -7.25
CA LEU A 81 -1.37 -11.73 -6.24
C LEU A 81 -2.49 -10.71 -5.98
N PHE A 82 -3.73 -11.11 -6.23
CA PHE A 82 -4.91 -10.37 -5.80
C PHE A 82 -5.31 -10.90 -4.41
N VAL A 83 -5.22 -10.03 -3.40
CA VAL A 83 -5.31 -10.43 -2.00
C VAL A 83 -6.76 -10.39 -1.55
N GLY A 84 -7.24 -11.46 -0.92
CA GLY A 84 -8.58 -11.57 -0.40
C GLY A 84 -8.94 -10.47 0.62
N ARG A 85 -10.12 -9.87 0.49
CA ARG A 85 -10.64 -8.88 1.44
C ARG A 85 -11.26 -9.57 2.64
N ARG A 86 -10.80 -9.26 3.86
CA ARG A 86 -11.38 -9.82 5.11
C ARG A 86 -12.92 -9.87 5.06
N PRO A 87 -13.57 -10.99 5.41
CA PRO A 87 -13.03 -12.21 6.06
C PRO A 87 -12.45 -13.27 5.12
N SER A 88 -12.14 -12.91 3.88
CA SER A 88 -11.65 -13.82 2.83
C SER A 88 -10.53 -14.76 3.29
N THR A 89 -10.64 -16.01 2.86
CA THR A 89 -9.64 -17.08 3.07
C THR A 89 -8.88 -17.41 1.78
N GLU A 90 -9.26 -16.79 0.66
CA GLU A 90 -8.68 -17.02 -0.66
C GLU A 90 -7.98 -15.77 -1.19
N SER A 91 -6.79 -15.96 -1.76
CA SER A 91 -6.11 -14.97 -2.62
C SER A 91 -5.77 -15.62 -3.95
N TYR A 92 -5.58 -14.83 -5.00
CA TYR A 92 -5.53 -15.35 -6.37
C TYR A 92 -4.26 -14.90 -7.08
N LEU A 93 -3.37 -15.84 -7.39
CA LEU A 93 -2.17 -15.60 -8.19
C LEU A 93 -2.54 -15.69 -9.67
N ILE A 94 -2.32 -14.61 -10.41
CA ILE A 94 -2.77 -14.46 -11.79
C ILE A 94 -1.58 -14.14 -12.70
N ASP A 95 -1.58 -14.73 -13.89
CA ASP A 95 -0.70 -14.35 -15.00
C ASP A 95 -1.21 -13.05 -15.63
N THR A 96 -0.42 -11.98 -15.55
CA THR A 96 -0.87 -10.64 -15.98
C THR A 96 -0.89 -10.46 -17.50
N ARG A 97 -0.36 -11.42 -18.27
CA ARG A 97 -0.37 -11.37 -19.74
C ARG A 97 -1.75 -11.64 -20.33
N ASP A 98 -2.48 -12.58 -19.74
CA ASP A 98 -3.75 -13.08 -20.27
C ASP A 98 -4.85 -13.20 -19.20
N GLY A 99 -4.54 -12.95 -17.93
CA GLY A 99 -5.48 -13.07 -16.81
C GLY A 99 -5.68 -14.50 -16.32
N ARG A 100 -4.88 -15.47 -16.77
CA ARG A 100 -5.03 -16.86 -16.34
C ARG A 100 -4.82 -17.01 -14.83
N LEU A 101 -5.80 -17.58 -14.14
CA LEU A 101 -5.66 -17.98 -12.74
C LEU A 101 -4.66 -19.12 -12.62
N LEU A 102 -3.57 -18.88 -11.89
CA LEU A 102 -2.49 -19.85 -11.67
C LEU A 102 -2.70 -20.64 -10.40
N GLN A 103 -3.14 -19.97 -9.35
CA GLN A 103 -3.32 -20.55 -8.03
C GLN A 103 -4.38 -19.77 -7.25
N THR A 104 -5.30 -20.50 -6.62
CA THR A 104 -6.05 -20.00 -5.47
C THR A 104 -5.25 -20.34 -4.21
N LEU A 105 -4.62 -19.33 -3.62
CA LEU A 105 -3.90 -19.43 -2.36
C LEU A 105 -4.91 -19.38 -1.21
N ARG A 106 -5.01 -20.47 -0.45
CA ARG A 106 -5.83 -20.51 0.77
C ARG A 106 -4.99 -20.11 1.97
N SER A 107 -5.58 -19.36 2.91
CA SER A 107 -4.95 -19.09 4.20
C SER A 107 -4.71 -20.41 4.95
N ALA A 108 -3.67 -20.43 5.80
CA ALA A 108 -3.43 -21.60 6.65
C ALA A 108 -4.58 -21.78 7.65
N ALA A 109 -4.68 -22.98 8.23
CA ALA A 109 -5.61 -23.22 9.34
C ALA A 109 -5.40 -22.17 10.44
N ASP A 110 -6.50 -21.69 10.99
CA ASP A 110 -6.53 -20.65 12.02
C ASP A 110 -5.90 -19.30 11.60
N ARG A 111 -5.85 -19.03 10.30
CA ARG A 111 -5.41 -17.75 9.72
C ARG A 111 -6.43 -17.23 8.73
N HIS A 112 -6.61 -15.92 8.68
CA HIS A 112 -7.33 -15.23 7.60
C HIS A 112 -6.47 -14.11 7.04
N PHE A 113 -6.62 -13.84 5.74
CA PHE A 113 -5.95 -12.71 5.11
C PHE A 113 -6.56 -11.39 5.59
N ASN A 114 -5.70 -10.40 5.84
CA ASN A 114 -6.08 -9.05 6.21
C ASN A 114 -6.05 -8.06 5.03
N GLY A 115 -5.97 -8.58 3.80
CA GLY A 115 -6.18 -7.80 2.58
C GLY A 115 -4.94 -7.17 1.96
N HIS A 116 -3.76 -7.33 2.56
CA HIS A 116 -2.51 -6.77 2.00
C HIS A 116 -1.37 -7.80 1.98
N ALA A 117 -0.51 -7.66 0.98
CA ALA A 117 0.73 -8.42 0.86
C ALA A 117 1.82 -7.60 0.14
N VAL A 118 3.07 -8.04 0.20
CA VAL A 118 4.19 -7.50 -0.59
C VAL A 118 5.11 -8.62 -1.06
N PHE A 119 5.55 -8.55 -2.31
CA PHE A 119 6.71 -9.33 -2.76
C PHE A 119 8.00 -8.65 -2.30
N HIS A 120 8.98 -9.43 -1.85
CA HIS A 120 10.36 -8.97 -1.70
C HIS A 120 10.91 -8.55 -3.07
N HIS A 121 11.83 -7.59 -3.12
CA HIS A 121 12.37 -7.06 -4.38
C HIS A 121 13.06 -8.15 -5.23
N GLY A 122 13.58 -9.21 -4.60
CA GLY A 122 14.15 -10.38 -5.29
C GLY A 122 13.09 -11.32 -5.88
N GLY A 123 11.81 -11.13 -5.59
CA GLY A 123 10.68 -11.88 -6.17
C GLY A 123 10.41 -13.27 -5.58
N ALA A 124 11.41 -13.90 -4.97
CA ALA A 124 11.29 -15.25 -4.44
C ALA A 124 10.37 -15.38 -3.20
N TRP A 125 10.07 -14.26 -2.52
CA TRP A 125 9.34 -14.27 -1.25
C TRP A 125 8.19 -13.27 -1.24
N LEU A 126 7.09 -13.66 -0.60
CA LEU A 126 5.91 -12.84 -0.39
C LEU A 126 5.52 -12.85 1.09
N TYR A 127 5.10 -11.70 1.59
CA TYR A 127 4.67 -11.47 2.96
C TYR A 127 3.24 -10.95 2.94
N ALA A 128 2.31 -11.62 3.62
CA ALA A 128 0.89 -11.24 3.66
C ALA A 128 0.46 -10.92 5.09
N THR A 129 -0.33 -9.87 5.29
CA THR A 129 -0.93 -9.59 6.60
C THR A 129 -2.02 -10.60 6.89
N GLU A 130 -1.94 -11.21 8.07
CA GLU A 130 -2.87 -12.24 8.52
C GLU A 130 -3.23 -12.01 10.00
N ASN A 131 -4.36 -12.59 10.44
CA ASN A 131 -4.69 -12.67 11.86
C ASN A 131 -4.44 -14.10 12.39
N ASP A 132 -4.08 -14.23 13.67
CA ASP A 132 -4.13 -15.50 14.39
C ASP A 132 -5.49 -15.62 15.06
N THR A 133 -6.29 -16.63 14.69
CA THR A 133 -7.62 -16.84 15.29
C THR A 133 -7.57 -17.62 16.61
N ARG A 134 -6.45 -18.25 16.93
CA ARG A 134 -6.25 -18.99 18.20
C ARG A 134 -5.89 -18.08 19.36
N GLU A 135 -5.20 -16.98 19.06
CA GLU A 135 -4.80 -15.96 20.03
C GLU A 135 -5.39 -14.61 19.58
N PRO A 136 -6.63 -14.29 20.01
CA PRO A 136 -7.36 -13.20 19.39
C PRO A 136 -6.62 -11.87 19.57
N GLY A 137 -6.24 -11.26 18.47
CA GLY A 137 -5.52 -9.99 18.44
C GLY A 137 -4.03 -10.11 18.09
N ARG A 138 -3.41 -11.30 18.16
CA ARG A 138 -2.03 -11.47 17.69
C ARG A 138 -1.97 -11.27 16.17
N GLY A 139 -1.28 -10.22 15.74
CA GLY A 139 -0.99 -9.96 14.33
C GLY A 139 0.18 -10.78 13.82
N VAL A 140 0.04 -11.35 12.62
CA VAL A 140 1.12 -12.11 11.98
C VAL A 140 1.29 -11.74 10.51
N LEU A 141 2.50 -11.94 9.99
CA LEU A 141 2.80 -11.96 8.57
C LEU A 141 2.96 -13.42 8.13
N GLY A 142 2.10 -13.89 7.23
CA GLY A 142 2.34 -15.16 6.54
C GLY A 142 3.51 -15.00 5.58
N VAL A 143 4.46 -15.93 5.62
CA VAL A 143 5.65 -15.95 4.76
C VAL A 143 5.47 -17.03 3.71
N TYR A 144 5.60 -16.66 2.44
CA TYR A 144 5.40 -17.54 1.31
C TYR A 144 6.61 -17.49 0.38
N ARG A 145 7.02 -18.65 -0.13
CA ARG A 145 8.04 -18.79 -1.16
C ARG A 145 7.38 -19.01 -2.51
N LEU A 146 7.82 -18.28 -3.53
CA LEU A 146 7.42 -18.51 -4.91
C LEU A 146 8.34 -19.58 -5.52
N ASP A 147 7.76 -20.70 -5.95
CA ASP A 147 8.43 -21.75 -6.71
C ASP A 147 7.68 -21.96 -8.04
N GLY A 148 8.32 -21.60 -9.15
CA GLY A 148 7.68 -21.51 -10.46
C GLY A 148 6.50 -20.53 -10.48
N GLN A 149 5.28 -21.04 -10.58
CA GLN A 149 4.02 -20.29 -10.60
C GLN A 149 3.15 -20.60 -9.36
N GLN A 150 3.77 -21.03 -8.26
CA GLN A 150 3.07 -21.44 -7.05
C GLN A 150 3.69 -20.81 -5.80
N LEU A 151 2.85 -20.17 -4.99
CA LEU A 151 3.18 -19.69 -3.65
C LEU A 151 2.94 -20.82 -2.65
N THR A 152 3.98 -21.17 -1.90
CA THR A 152 3.92 -22.17 -0.82
C THR A 152 4.28 -21.48 0.49
N ARG A 153 3.47 -21.71 1.54
CA ARG A 153 3.75 -21.14 2.87
C ARG A 153 5.03 -21.76 3.44
N ASP A 154 5.91 -20.91 3.94
CA ASP A 154 7.17 -21.28 4.58
C ASP A 154 7.12 -21.08 6.09
N GLY A 155 6.40 -20.06 6.56
CA GLY A 155 6.28 -19.78 7.98
C GLY A 155 5.43 -18.55 8.28
N GLU A 156 5.64 -17.96 9.46
CA GLU A 156 5.05 -16.69 9.86
C GLU A 156 5.95 -15.91 10.82
N HIS A 157 5.75 -14.60 10.86
CA HIS A 157 6.40 -13.69 11.81
C HIS A 157 5.35 -12.88 12.58
N ALA A 158 5.61 -12.58 13.85
CA ALA A 158 4.76 -11.66 14.60
C ALA A 158 4.90 -10.23 14.05
N THR A 159 3.79 -9.50 13.93
CA THR A 159 3.82 -8.07 13.53
C THR A 159 4.07 -7.13 14.69
N HIS A 160 4.29 -7.69 15.90
CA HIS A 160 4.49 -6.96 17.15
C HIS A 160 3.33 -6.01 17.51
N GLY A 161 2.12 -6.30 17.02
CA GLY A 161 0.94 -5.51 17.29
C GLY A 161 -0.35 -6.24 16.95
N VAL A 162 -1.46 -5.51 17.01
CA VAL A 162 -2.81 -6.05 16.87
C VAL A 162 -3.43 -5.67 15.53
N GLY A 163 -4.03 -6.66 14.86
CA GLY A 163 -4.80 -6.46 13.63
C GLY A 163 -3.99 -5.78 12.52
N PRO A 164 -2.94 -6.43 11.98
CA PRO A 164 -2.09 -5.85 10.94
C PRO A 164 -2.94 -5.59 9.71
N HIS A 165 -2.87 -4.36 9.23
CA HIS A 165 -3.64 -3.89 8.10
C HIS A 165 -2.77 -3.96 6.84
N GLN A 166 -1.88 -2.99 6.66
CA GLN A 166 -0.97 -2.91 5.52
C GLN A 166 0.49 -3.07 5.94
N LEU A 167 1.32 -3.54 5.01
CA LEU A 167 2.77 -3.54 5.11
C LEU A 167 3.40 -2.99 3.83
N LEU A 168 4.59 -2.41 3.93
CA LEU A 168 5.41 -1.97 2.80
C LEU A 168 6.90 -2.21 3.11
N TRP A 169 7.71 -2.33 2.06
CA TRP A 169 9.17 -2.31 2.21
C TRP A 169 9.66 -0.87 2.45
N MET A 170 10.63 -0.74 3.34
CA MET A 170 11.47 0.44 3.43
C MET A 170 12.46 0.48 2.26
N PRO A 171 13.07 1.65 1.95
CA PRO A 171 13.97 1.79 0.81
C PRO A 171 15.23 0.91 0.85
N ASP A 172 15.59 0.37 2.02
CA ASP A 172 16.72 -0.56 2.15
C ASP A 172 16.43 -1.96 1.56
N GLY A 173 15.16 -2.26 1.25
CA GLY A 173 14.72 -3.54 0.67
C GLY A 173 14.66 -4.72 1.65
N GLU A 174 15.01 -4.52 2.92
CA GLU A 174 15.14 -5.59 3.92
C GLU A 174 14.41 -5.28 5.24
N THR A 175 13.98 -4.03 5.43
CA THR A 175 13.12 -3.62 6.54
C THR A 175 11.67 -3.49 6.06
N LEU A 176 10.74 -4.06 6.80
CA LEU A 176 9.31 -3.87 6.63
C LEU A 176 8.80 -2.77 7.57
N VAL A 177 7.91 -1.94 7.06
CA VAL A 177 7.00 -1.12 7.87
C VAL A 177 5.62 -1.76 7.87
N VAL A 178 5.03 -1.91 9.05
CA VAL A 178 3.73 -2.55 9.26
C VAL A 178 2.80 -1.62 10.01
N ALA A 179 1.61 -1.39 9.45
CA ALA A 179 0.50 -0.71 10.09
C ALA A 179 -0.33 -1.72 10.88
N ASN A 180 -0.21 -1.72 12.19
CA ASN A 180 -1.11 -2.47 13.07
C ASN A 180 -2.30 -1.58 13.44
N GLY A 181 -3.50 -1.96 13.02
CA GLY A 181 -4.71 -1.17 13.21
C GLY A 181 -5.20 -1.10 14.65
N GLY A 182 -4.74 -1.99 15.53
CA GLY A 182 -5.09 -2.00 16.95
C GLY A 182 -6.45 -2.62 17.27
N ILE A 183 -7.22 -3.03 16.26
CA ILE A 183 -8.57 -3.59 16.39
C ILE A 183 -8.50 -5.12 16.34
N ARG A 184 -9.05 -5.75 17.37
CA ARG A 184 -9.34 -7.17 17.44
C ARG A 184 -10.67 -7.40 16.74
N THR A 185 -10.63 -8.11 15.62
CA THR A 185 -11.81 -8.59 14.90
C THR A 185 -11.86 -10.10 15.03
N GLU A 186 -13.05 -10.68 15.20
CA GLU A 186 -13.21 -12.13 15.17
C GLU A 186 -12.90 -12.69 13.77
N ALA A 187 -12.54 -13.98 13.72
CA ALA A 187 -12.11 -14.68 12.52
C ALA A 187 -13.06 -14.51 11.33
N GLU A 188 -14.36 -14.59 11.59
CA GLU A 188 -15.42 -14.61 10.58
C GLU A 188 -16.26 -13.32 10.53
N SER A 189 -15.97 -12.35 11.40
CA SER A 189 -16.78 -11.15 11.55
C SER A 189 -15.96 -9.86 11.47
N ARG A 190 -16.63 -8.75 11.17
CA ARG A 190 -16.04 -7.41 11.26
C ARG A 190 -16.35 -6.74 12.60
N VAL A 191 -16.78 -7.52 13.59
CA VAL A 191 -17.16 -6.97 14.91
C VAL A 191 -15.90 -6.51 15.63
N GLU A 192 -15.96 -5.29 16.15
CA GLU A 192 -14.86 -4.60 16.81
C GLU A 192 -14.92 -4.92 18.31
N MET A 193 -13.94 -5.66 18.82
CA MET A 193 -14.06 -6.28 20.14
C MET A 193 -13.31 -5.53 21.25
N ASN A 194 -12.54 -4.50 20.93
CA ASN A 194 -11.63 -3.85 21.87
C ASN A 194 -11.47 -2.35 21.66
N LEU A 195 -12.51 -1.62 21.26
CA LEU A 195 -12.36 -0.17 21.00
C LEU A 195 -11.79 0.61 22.20
N ASP A 196 -12.16 0.22 23.43
CA ASP A 196 -11.62 0.83 24.67
C ASP A 196 -10.20 0.36 25.03
N ALA A 197 -9.72 -0.71 24.40
CA ALA A 197 -8.39 -1.29 24.57
C ALA A 197 -7.66 -1.37 23.22
N MET A 198 -7.94 -0.41 22.32
CA MET A 198 -7.35 -0.37 21.00
C MET A 198 -5.86 -0.03 21.12
N GLU A 199 -5.03 -0.71 20.34
CA GLU A 199 -3.57 -0.60 20.46
C GLU A 199 -2.91 -0.50 19.08
N ALA A 200 -3.22 0.59 18.37
CA ALA A 200 -2.65 0.82 17.05
C ALA A 200 -1.15 1.16 17.16
N SER A 201 -0.35 0.62 16.23
CA SER A 201 1.10 0.88 16.20
C SER A 201 1.67 0.82 14.79
N LEU A 202 2.67 1.67 14.54
CA LEU A 202 3.56 1.61 13.38
C LEU A 202 4.79 0.81 13.79
N VAL A 203 5.03 -0.32 13.14
CA VAL A 203 6.15 -1.21 13.46
C VAL A 203 7.17 -1.20 12.32
N LEU A 204 8.44 -1.00 12.65
CA LEU A 204 9.56 -1.36 11.78
C LEU A 204 10.13 -2.69 12.23
N MET A 205 10.30 -3.63 11.31
CA MET A 205 10.85 -4.95 11.59
C MET A 205 11.73 -5.44 10.45
N ARG A 206 12.72 -6.25 10.78
CA ARG A 206 13.53 -6.95 9.77
C ARG A 206 12.68 -8.01 9.08
N ARG A 207 13.09 -8.37 7.87
CA ARG A 207 12.50 -9.45 7.07
C ARG A 207 12.36 -10.80 7.81
N ASP A 208 13.25 -11.09 8.76
CA ASP A 208 13.24 -12.32 9.58
C ASP A 208 12.25 -12.29 10.76
N GLY A 209 11.51 -11.19 10.93
CA GLY A 209 10.56 -11.02 12.03
C GLY A 209 11.10 -10.19 13.21
N SER A 210 12.39 -9.86 13.25
CA SER A 210 12.99 -9.15 14.38
C SER A 210 12.51 -7.71 14.46
N LEU A 211 12.00 -7.30 15.62
CA LEU A 211 11.56 -5.92 15.87
C LEU A 211 12.73 -4.92 15.77
N ILE A 212 12.49 -3.78 15.13
CA ILE A 212 13.40 -2.62 15.11
C ILE A 212 12.81 -1.48 15.94
N SER A 213 11.57 -1.09 15.68
CA SER A 213 10.86 -0.08 16.46
C SER A 213 9.35 -0.32 16.45
N GLN A 214 8.69 0.19 17.47
CA GLN A 214 7.23 0.25 17.56
C GLN A 214 6.84 1.63 18.07
N GLU A 215 6.04 2.35 17.28
CA GLU A 215 5.66 3.74 17.54
C GLU A 215 4.13 3.88 17.52
N ARG A 216 3.61 4.85 18.29
CA ARG A 216 2.17 5.05 18.49
C ARG A 216 1.83 6.53 18.45
N LEU A 217 0.61 6.85 18.03
CA LEU A 217 0.02 8.18 18.22
C LEU A 217 -0.62 8.27 19.60
N ALA A 218 -0.82 9.50 20.08
CA ALA A 218 -1.41 9.73 21.41
C ALA A 218 -2.87 9.29 21.51
N GLU A 219 -3.64 9.43 20.42
CA GLU A 219 -5.05 9.07 20.40
C GLU A 219 -5.23 7.55 20.23
N GLN A 220 -5.75 6.89 21.27
CA GLN A 220 -5.86 5.45 21.35
C GLN A 220 -6.82 4.88 20.30
N ARG A 221 -7.93 5.58 19.99
CA ARG A 221 -8.95 5.12 19.05
C ARG A 221 -8.61 5.46 17.59
N ASN A 222 -7.36 5.80 17.30
CA ASN A 222 -6.90 6.15 15.97
C ASN A 222 -6.22 4.96 15.26
N SER A 223 -6.96 4.27 14.40
CA SER A 223 -6.50 3.05 13.75
C SER A 223 -5.58 3.39 12.59
N ILE A 224 -4.35 2.87 12.60
CA ILE A 224 -3.41 3.03 11.49
C ILE A 224 -3.81 2.05 10.37
N ARG A 225 -4.07 2.59 9.18
CA ARG A 225 -4.54 1.82 8.03
C ARG A 225 -3.49 1.83 6.93
N HIS A 226 -3.66 2.71 5.95
CA HIS A 226 -2.88 2.67 4.73
C HIS A 226 -1.54 3.38 4.87
N LEU A 227 -0.53 2.89 4.17
CA LEU A 227 0.84 3.39 4.21
C LEU A 227 1.30 3.85 2.83
N ALA A 228 2.18 4.85 2.82
CA ALA A 228 3.02 5.23 1.70
C ALA A 228 4.45 5.45 2.19
N VAL A 229 5.44 5.00 1.41
CA VAL A 229 6.87 5.11 1.74
C VAL A 229 7.57 5.84 0.61
N ALA A 230 8.30 6.90 0.94
CA ALA A 230 9.16 7.64 0.02
C ALA A 230 10.57 7.02 -0.06
N ARG A 231 11.29 7.29 -1.14
CA ARG A 231 12.69 6.85 -1.35
C ARG A 231 13.66 7.35 -0.29
N ASP A 232 13.37 8.49 0.34
CA ASP A 232 14.18 9.03 1.43
C ASP A 232 13.93 8.32 2.77
N GLY A 233 12.98 7.36 2.84
CA GLY A 233 12.61 6.64 4.05
C GLY A 233 11.49 7.33 4.86
N THR A 234 10.89 8.40 4.34
CA THR A 234 9.68 8.99 4.93
C THR A 234 8.51 8.03 4.78
N VAL A 235 7.84 7.72 5.88
CA VAL A 235 6.60 6.95 5.90
C VAL A 235 5.45 7.91 6.21
N VAL A 236 4.38 7.83 5.43
CA VAL A 236 3.10 8.47 5.74
C VAL A 236 2.05 7.39 5.94
N SER A 237 1.18 7.60 6.92
CA SER A 237 0.06 6.73 7.21
C SER A 237 -1.26 7.49 7.17
N GLY A 238 -2.29 6.87 6.61
CA GLY A 238 -3.68 7.28 6.78
C GLY A 238 -4.30 6.59 8.00
N GLN A 239 -5.21 7.29 8.68
CA GLN A 239 -5.91 6.75 9.84
C GLN A 239 -7.42 6.61 9.61
N GLN A 240 -8.01 5.75 10.43
CA GLN A 240 -9.45 5.65 10.64
C GLN A 240 -9.72 5.81 12.14
N TYR A 241 -10.48 6.85 12.50
CA TYR A 241 -10.84 7.09 13.88
C TYR A 241 -12.11 6.33 14.27
N MET A 242 -12.09 5.75 15.46
CA MET A 242 -13.13 4.86 15.99
C MET A 242 -13.93 5.49 17.15
N GLY A 243 -13.78 6.80 17.39
CA GLY A 243 -14.58 7.55 18.36
C GLY A 243 -15.66 8.40 17.69
N GLU A 244 -15.96 9.56 18.28
CA GLU A 244 -17.06 10.42 17.82
C GLU A 244 -16.71 11.18 16.55
N LEU A 245 -17.73 11.48 15.74
CA LEU A 245 -17.57 12.19 14.46
C LEU A 245 -16.97 13.60 14.64
N LEU A 246 -17.25 14.25 15.77
CA LEU A 246 -16.84 15.63 16.04
C LEU A 246 -15.47 15.74 16.73
N ASP A 247 -14.87 14.62 17.15
CA ASP A 247 -13.58 14.62 17.82
C ASP A 247 -12.47 15.15 16.90
N GLN A 248 -11.58 15.97 17.45
CA GLN A 248 -10.49 16.63 16.72
C GLN A 248 -9.21 15.79 16.74
N VAL A 249 -9.20 14.74 15.92
CA VAL A 249 -8.08 13.79 15.87
C VAL A 249 -7.32 13.86 14.54
N PRO A 250 -5.99 13.66 14.55
CA PRO A 250 -5.21 13.56 13.32
C PRO A 250 -5.64 12.36 12.48
N LEU A 251 -5.84 12.55 11.17
CA LEU A 251 -6.19 11.49 10.23
C LEU A 251 -5.05 11.11 9.26
N LEU A 252 -3.92 11.80 9.39
CA LEU A 252 -2.67 11.53 8.72
C LEU A 252 -1.53 11.67 9.73
N ALA A 253 -0.52 10.82 9.58
CA ALA A 253 0.70 10.88 10.37
C ALA A 253 1.93 10.60 9.49
N ILE A 254 3.09 11.07 9.95
CA ILE A 254 4.34 11.03 9.22
C ILE A 254 5.49 10.60 10.14
N LYS A 255 6.36 9.74 9.62
CA LYS A 255 7.61 9.31 10.24
C LYS A 255 8.74 9.60 9.26
N ARG A 256 9.58 10.58 9.57
CA ARG A 256 10.82 10.83 8.82
C ARG A 256 12.00 10.03 9.41
N PRO A 257 13.05 9.74 8.63
CA PRO A 257 14.27 9.14 9.17
C PRO A 257 14.81 9.96 10.35
N GLY A 258 15.12 9.28 11.46
CA GLY A 258 15.64 9.91 12.69
C GLY A 258 14.66 10.80 13.49
N GLN A 259 13.43 11.00 13.01
CA GLN A 259 12.40 11.80 13.71
C GLN A 259 11.33 10.91 14.34
N PRO A 260 10.59 11.34 15.37
CA PRO A 260 9.47 10.57 15.90
C PRO A 260 8.31 10.44 14.89
N TYR A 261 7.54 9.35 14.99
CA TYR A 261 6.23 9.26 14.33
C TYR A 261 5.27 10.26 14.97
N GLN A 262 4.69 11.14 14.14
CA GLN A 262 3.88 12.25 14.62
C GLN A 262 2.75 12.60 13.65
N PRO A 263 1.71 13.33 14.10
CA PRO A 263 0.68 13.85 13.21
C PRO A 263 1.25 14.63 12.00
N PHE A 264 0.71 14.40 10.81
CA PHE A 264 0.99 15.24 9.66
C PHE A 264 0.20 16.56 9.83
N PRO A 265 0.81 17.73 9.60
CA PRO A 265 0.10 19.00 9.75
C PRO A 265 -1.07 19.10 8.76
N LEU A 266 -2.29 19.01 9.28
CA LEU A 266 -3.53 19.22 8.53
C LEU A 266 -4.20 20.50 9.02
N GLY A 267 -4.80 21.25 8.11
CA GLY A 267 -5.75 22.28 8.52
C GLY A 267 -7.08 21.63 8.95
N GLU A 268 -7.77 22.30 9.88
CA GLU A 268 -8.99 21.78 10.49
C GLU A 268 -10.10 21.52 9.48
N ALA A 269 -10.24 22.38 8.47
CA ALA A 269 -11.22 22.20 7.40
C ALA A 269 -10.96 20.92 6.58
N GLN A 270 -9.68 20.60 6.28
CA GLN A 270 -9.35 19.36 5.59
C GLN A 270 -9.62 18.15 6.46
N ARG A 271 -9.21 18.19 7.74
CA ARG A 271 -9.43 17.12 8.72
C ARG A 271 -10.92 16.81 8.87
N ALA A 272 -11.74 17.82 9.12
CA ALA A 272 -13.18 17.66 9.27
C ALA A 272 -13.83 17.08 8.01
N ALA A 273 -13.39 17.52 6.83
CA ALA A 273 -13.90 17.02 5.55
C ALA A 273 -13.56 15.54 5.28
N MET A 274 -12.67 14.90 6.05
CA MET A 274 -12.38 13.47 5.91
C MET A 274 -13.40 12.57 6.62
N ASN A 275 -14.27 13.12 7.48
CA ASN A 275 -15.30 12.35 8.22
C ASN A 275 -14.71 11.13 8.95
N GLN A 276 -13.60 11.35 9.67
CA GLN A 276 -12.92 10.36 10.50
C GLN A 276 -12.37 9.12 9.74
N TYR A 277 -12.26 9.20 8.40
CA TYR A 277 -11.82 8.06 7.58
C TYR A 277 -10.99 8.48 6.37
N THR A 278 -9.87 7.78 6.19
CA THR A 278 -9.04 7.85 4.99
C THR A 278 -8.96 6.48 4.33
N ALA A 279 -9.01 6.42 3.00
CA ALA A 279 -9.14 5.17 2.25
C ALA A 279 -7.87 4.76 1.50
N SER A 280 -7.00 5.70 1.13
CA SER A 280 -5.78 5.40 0.40
C SER A 280 -4.83 6.59 0.49
N VAL A 281 -3.53 6.30 0.52
CA VAL A 281 -2.45 7.30 0.53
C VAL A 281 -1.38 6.92 -0.48
N ALA A 282 -0.82 7.91 -1.15
CA ALA A 282 0.29 7.71 -2.08
C ALA A 282 1.28 8.88 -1.99
N ILE A 283 2.58 8.56 -2.11
CA ILE A 283 3.64 9.55 -2.24
C ILE A 283 4.13 9.53 -3.68
N HIS A 284 4.36 10.72 -4.25
CA HIS A 284 5.12 10.89 -5.46
C HIS A 284 6.51 11.44 -5.09
N ASP A 285 7.54 10.62 -5.28
CA ASP A 285 8.91 10.94 -4.84
C ASP A 285 9.49 12.17 -5.56
N GLU A 286 9.46 12.18 -6.90
CA GLU A 286 10.11 13.22 -7.70
C GLU A 286 9.45 14.59 -7.52
N LEU A 287 8.12 14.63 -7.39
CA LEU A 287 7.37 15.88 -7.18
C LEU A 287 7.25 16.27 -5.70
N ARG A 288 7.68 15.41 -4.77
CA ARG A 288 7.51 15.58 -3.32
C ARG A 288 6.06 15.87 -2.92
N LEU A 289 5.14 15.07 -3.43
CA LEU A 289 3.70 15.22 -3.16
C LEU A 289 3.14 14.05 -2.36
N LEU A 290 2.19 14.34 -1.49
CA LEU A 290 1.36 13.37 -0.77
C LEU A 290 -0.08 13.51 -1.25
N ALA A 291 -0.68 12.39 -1.68
CA ALA A 291 -2.08 12.33 -2.06
C ALA A 291 -2.88 11.44 -1.10
N LEU A 292 -4.14 11.81 -0.85
CA LEU A 292 -5.05 11.06 0.01
C LEU A 292 -6.49 11.07 -0.53
N THR A 293 -7.17 9.94 -0.42
CA THR A 293 -8.62 9.81 -0.67
C THR A 293 -9.41 9.68 0.64
N ALA A 294 -10.51 10.43 0.74
CA ALA A 294 -11.43 10.40 1.87
C ALA A 294 -12.88 10.22 1.37
N PRO A 295 -13.31 8.98 1.08
CA PRO A 295 -14.61 8.70 0.43
C PRO A 295 -15.81 9.10 1.28
N ARG A 296 -15.74 8.96 2.62
CA ARG A 296 -16.84 9.41 3.50
C ARG A 296 -17.09 10.91 3.39
N GLY A 297 -16.05 11.67 3.04
CA GLY A 297 -16.12 13.09 2.75
C GLY A 297 -16.33 13.45 1.27
N ASN A 298 -16.24 12.47 0.37
CA ASN A 298 -16.15 12.68 -1.07
C ASN A 298 -15.03 13.67 -1.45
N ARG A 299 -13.85 13.56 -0.81
CA ARG A 299 -12.71 14.47 -1.03
C ARG A 299 -11.46 13.74 -1.51
N PHE A 300 -10.73 14.42 -2.38
CA PHE A 300 -9.38 14.07 -2.77
C PHE A 300 -8.45 15.24 -2.49
N PHE A 301 -7.33 14.95 -1.84
CA PHE A 301 -6.37 15.94 -1.40
C PHE A 301 -4.97 15.65 -1.96
N ILE A 302 -4.22 16.72 -2.22
CA ILE A 302 -2.79 16.67 -2.49
C ILE A 302 -2.10 17.75 -1.66
N TRP A 303 -1.04 17.38 -0.95
CA TRP A 303 -0.14 18.29 -0.25
C TRP A 303 1.27 18.21 -0.81
N ASP A 304 2.02 19.29 -0.65
CA ASP A 304 3.47 19.23 -0.62
C ASP A 304 3.91 18.42 0.60
N LEU A 305 4.70 17.37 0.39
CA LEU A 305 5.08 16.40 1.42
C LEU A 305 6.00 17.00 2.49
N ASP A 306 6.78 18.01 2.13
CA ASP A 306 7.81 18.58 2.99
C ASP A 306 7.26 19.72 3.85
N SER A 307 6.54 20.65 3.22
CA SER A 307 5.97 21.84 3.87
C SER A 307 4.54 21.65 4.40
N ALA A 308 3.87 20.55 4.04
CA ALA A 308 2.45 20.32 4.29
C ALA A 308 1.51 21.37 3.66
N GLN A 309 2.00 22.16 2.69
CA GLN A 309 1.16 23.11 1.97
C GLN A 309 0.14 22.36 1.09
N VAL A 310 -1.14 22.74 1.20
CA VAL A 310 -2.20 22.18 0.35
C VAL A 310 -1.96 22.59 -1.11
N ARG A 311 -1.88 21.61 -2.00
CA ARG A 311 -1.77 21.78 -3.46
C ARG A 311 -3.10 21.54 -4.17
N LEU A 312 -3.91 20.63 -3.64
CA LEU A 312 -5.24 20.32 -4.16
C LEU A 312 -6.16 19.92 -3.01
N ASP A 313 -7.40 20.41 -3.07
CA ASP A 313 -8.50 19.93 -2.26
C ASP A 313 -9.80 20.03 -3.09
N VAL A 314 -10.28 18.91 -3.60
CA VAL A 314 -11.38 18.86 -4.58
C VAL A 314 -12.43 17.82 -4.22
N PRO A 315 -13.69 18.03 -4.63
CA PRO A 315 -14.70 16.99 -4.54
C PRO A 315 -14.40 15.86 -5.53
N LEU A 316 -14.41 14.63 -5.03
CA LEU A 316 -14.35 13.40 -5.81
C LEU A 316 -15.27 12.38 -5.14
N PRO A 317 -16.53 12.25 -5.61
CA PRO A 317 -17.49 11.31 -5.05
C PRO A 317 -16.96 9.89 -5.07
N ASP A 318 -17.13 9.20 -3.95
CA ASP A 318 -16.79 7.78 -3.78
C ASP A 318 -15.36 7.44 -4.25
N CYS A 319 -14.39 8.31 -3.93
CA CYS A 319 -12.99 8.10 -4.27
C CYS A 319 -12.42 6.89 -3.51
N ALA A 320 -11.74 6.00 -4.23
CA ALA A 320 -11.23 4.76 -3.68
C ALA A 320 -9.69 4.80 -3.60
N GLY A 321 -9.00 4.05 -4.45
CA GLY A 321 -7.54 3.98 -4.48
C GLY A 321 -6.88 5.18 -5.14
N VAL A 322 -5.71 5.56 -4.63
CA VAL A 322 -4.79 6.50 -5.30
C VAL A 322 -3.44 5.82 -5.54
N GLY A 323 -2.88 6.03 -6.73
CA GLY A 323 -1.53 5.58 -7.08
C GLY A 323 -0.74 6.69 -7.77
N ALA A 324 0.55 6.79 -7.46
CA ALA A 324 1.46 7.73 -8.11
C ALA A 324 1.82 7.23 -9.53
N VAL A 325 1.92 8.18 -10.47
CA VAL A 325 2.41 8.00 -11.85
C VAL A 325 3.42 9.09 -12.16
N ALA A 326 4.19 8.94 -13.23
CA ALA A 326 5.23 9.88 -13.62
C ALA A 326 4.82 11.37 -13.62
N ASP A 327 3.56 11.65 -13.99
CA ASP A 327 3.06 13.02 -14.09
C ASP A 327 2.22 13.46 -12.87
N GLY A 328 1.99 12.61 -11.87
CA GLY A 328 1.09 12.92 -10.75
C GLY A 328 0.38 11.70 -10.16
N PHE A 329 -0.95 11.70 -10.13
CA PHE A 329 -1.74 10.65 -9.46
C PHE A 329 -2.92 10.14 -10.29
N VAL A 330 -3.14 8.83 -10.28
CA VAL A 330 -4.38 8.20 -10.73
C VAL A 330 -5.25 7.88 -9.52
N VAL A 331 -6.53 8.23 -9.59
CA VAL A 331 -7.50 8.00 -8.52
C VAL A 331 -8.70 7.24 -9.07
N THR A 332 -9.07 6.13 -8.44
CA THR A 332 -10.28 5.36 -8.77
C THR A 332 -11.51 5.90 -8.04
N SER A 333 -12.70 5.59 -8.56
CA SER A 333 -13.97 5.99 -7.95
C SER A 333 -15.02 4.89 -8.10
N GLY A 334 -15.79 4.66 -7.04
CA GLY A 334 -16.89 3.69 -6.98
C GLY A 334 -18.21 4.19 -7.60
N GLN A 335 -18.36 5.49 -7.83
CA GLN A 335 -19.53 6.11 -8.48
C GLN A 335 -19.19 6.93 -9.72
N GLY A 336 -18.00 7.54 -9.76
CA GLY A 336 -17.53 8.41 -10.83
C GLY A 336 -16.56 7.72 -11.79
N ARG A 337 -16.04 8.51 -12.74
CA ARG A 337 -14.90 8.09 -13.57
C ARG A 337 -13.62 8.20 -12.76
N CYS A 338 -12.72 7.24 -12.93
CA CYS A 338 -11.34 7.37 -12.50
C CYS A 338 -10.71 8.62 -13.14
N ARG A 339 -9.77 9.25 -12.45
CA ARG A 339 -9.12 10.50 -12.91
C ARG A 339 -7.62 10.40 -12.82
N LEU A 340 -6.94 10.99 -13.79
CA LEU A 340 -5.53 11.38 -13.70
C LEU A 340 -5.45 12.84 -13.27
N TYR A 341 -4.67 13.13 -12.24
CA TYR A 341 -4.31 14.48 -11.81
C TYR A 341 -2.86 14.74 -12.20
N ASP A 342 -2.65 15.54 -13.26
CA ASP A 342 -1.33 15.99 -13.68
C ASP A 342 -0.85 17.09 -12.75
N CYS A 343 0.28 16.85 -12.09
CA CYS A 343 0.85 17.65 -11.02
C CYS A 343 2.18 18.31 -11.39
N ARG A 344 2.60 18.25 -12.66
CA ARG A 344 3.89 18.80 -13.12
C ARG A 344 3.94 20.32 -13.07
N ALA A 345 2.79 20.96 -13.28
CA ALA A 345 2.65 22.41 -13.21
C ALA A 345 2.11 22.86 -11.85
N GLN A 346 2.22 24.15 -11.55
CA GLN A 346 1.65 24.72 -10.32
C GLN A 346 0.13 24.50 -10.24
N ARG A 347 -0.57 24.66 -11.36
CA ARG A 347 -1.99 24.32 -11.50
C ARG A 347 -2.13 22.84 -11.85
N ILE A 348 -2.78 22.09 -10.97
CA ILE A 348 -3.09 20.68 -11.20
C ILE A 348 -4.26 20.57 -12.19
N VAL A 349 -4.11 19.70 -13.19
CA VAL A 349 -5.14 19.45 -14.21
C VAL A 349 -5.70 18.05 -14.04
N ALA A 350 -7.02 17.94 -13.89
CA ALA A 350 -7.71 16.66 -13.80
C ALA A 350 -8.21 16.22 -15.18
N LYS A 351 -7.87 15.00 -15.58
CA LYS A 351 -8.35 14.33 -16.79
C LYS A 351 -9.15 13.08 -16.42
N ALA A 352 -10.37 12.96 -16.92
CA ALA A 352 -11.13 11.72 -16.78
C ALA A 352 -10.45 10.60 -17.58
N LEU A 353 -10.39 9.41 -16.98
CA LEU A 353 -9.94 8.20 -17.65
C LEU A 353 -11.15 7.46 -18.23
N GLU A 354 -10.96 6.81 -19.37
CA GLU A 354 -11.99 5.99 -20.03
C GLU A 354 -12.06 4.57 -19.40
N LEU A 355 -11.90 4.49 -18.09
CA LEU A 355 -12.05 3.26 -17.31
C LEU A 355 -13.54 3.02 -17.01
N PRO A 356 -14.01 1.75 -16.92
CA PRO A 356 -15.41 1.51 -16.61
C PRO A 356 -15.80 2.14 -15.27
N ALA A 357 -16.97 2.76 -15.24
CA ALA A 357 -17.47 3.45 -14.08
C ALA A 357 -17.81 2.47 -12.95
N GLY A 358 -17.44 2.85 -11.73
CA GLY A 358 -17.86 2.24 -10.49
C GLY A 358 -17.33 0.84 -10.18
N LEU A 359 -17.71 0.38 -8.98
CA LEU A 359 -17.45 -0.97 -8.43
C LEU A 359 -15.97 -1.38 -8.34
N TRP A 360 -15.06 -0.41 -8.32
CA TRP A 360 -13.65 -0.65 -8.03
C TRP A 360 -13.42 -0.85 -6.53
N ASP A 361 -12.48 -1.72 -6.17
CA ASP A 361 -11.99 -1.79 -4.80
C ASP A 361 -11.03 -0.62 -4.46
N ASN A 362 -10.57 -0.59 -3.21
CA ASN A 362 -9.84 0.51 -2.60
C ASN A 362 -8.39 0.66 -3.08
N HIS A 363 -7.87 -0.30 -3.84
CA HIS A 363 -6.48 -0.29 -4.29
C HIS A 363 -6.34 -0.45 -5.80
N LEU A 364 -5.33 0.21 -6.33
CA LEU A 364 -4.86 0.05 -7.69
C LEU A 364 -3.34 -0.08 -7.67
N ARG A 365 -2.79 -0.88 -8.59
CA ARG A 365 -1.36 -0.88 -8.89
C ARG A 365 -1.17 -0.67 -10.37
N LEU A 366 -0.09 0.02 -10.71
CA LEU A 366 0.40 0.06 -12.07
C LEU A 366 1.54 -0.94 -12.16
N ALA A 367 1.35 -1.95 -13.02
CA ALA A 367 2.30 -3.00 -13.31
C ALA A 367 2.80 -2.83 -14.72
#